data_AF-A0A7S1JVQ5-F1
#
_entry.id   AF-A0A7S1JVQ5-F1
#
_cell.length_a   1.000
_cell.length_b   1.000
_cell.length_c   1.000
_cell.angle_alpha   90.00
_cell.angle_beta   90.00
_cell.angle_gamma   90.00
#
_symmetry.space_group_name_H-M   'P 1'
#
loop_
_entity.id
_entity.type
_entity.pdbx_description
1 polymer ?
#
loop_
_entity_poly.entity_id
_entity_poly.type
_entity_poly.pdbx_seq_one_letter_code
_entity_poly.pdbx_strand_id
1 'polypeptide(L)'
;SGLQNIPWICKKTVYGREARILGPKKNLWVASCPVEKSRTVACLMSLLFDIPTGTVPNFLTLTLTPSNQIIHPARYYGIFNEWDGRRVYGRDEIPWGLYSDMDDLSAMWLDRLDQELQAVKHRLLGHFPALDLSLVLPLGERVIRQYGSDVSDRSSLKMIFVSNRGYQGCVTPTKCLHDGAGKVLGYLPDVDSRLFWEDIPYGLCVLKGIAEMLGVSTPAVDAMIEWHQKWMGKQFILGHKLNPATVKDTAAPPAYGMSSLVDLVSSSLPQHHQEQHTAVLQTRLSEGIGEGQAINGGVAAMSVSGRQPSVGFFQEGGKIRARL
;
A
#
# COMPACT_ATOMS: atom_id res chain seq x y z
N SER A 1 0.65 -18.85 -8.68
CA SER A 1 1.32 -17.65 -9.22
C SER A 1 0.39 -16.46 -9.08
N GLY A 2 0.89 -15.23 -9.24
CA GLY A 2 0.08 -14.01 -9.22
C GLY A 2 0.55 -13.05 -10.30
N LEU A 3 -0.40 -12.51 -11.08
CA LEU A 3 -0.10 -11.48 -12.08
C LEU A 3 -0.22 -10.09 -11.45
N GLN A 4 0.68 -9.17 -11.80
CA GLN A 4 0.62 -7.79 -11.34
C GLN A 4 -0.60 -7.04 -11.88
N ASN A 5 -1.05 -7.37 -13.09
CA ASN A 5 -2.18 -6.74 -13.76
C ASN A 5 -2.95 -7.77 -14.60
N ILE A 6 -4.22 -7.47 -14.89
CA ILE A 6 -5.02 -8.27 -15.82
C ILE A 6 -4.43 -8.23 -17.25
N PRO A 7 -4.51 -9.33 -18.02
CA PRO A 7 -3.91 -9.39 -19.37
C PRO A 7 -4.54 -8.41 -20.36
N TRP A 8 -5.85 -8.24 -20.28
CA TRP A 8 -6.64 -7.38 -21.15
C TRP A 8 -7.64 -6.56 -20.35
N ILE A 9 -7.87 -5.34 -20.81
CA ILE A 9 -9.05 -4.58 -20.40
C ILE A 9 -10.18 -4.98 -21.33
N CYS A 10 -11.19 -5.64 -20.78
CA CYS A 10 -12.35 -6.12 -21.54
C CYS A 10 -13.61 -5.38 -21.09
N LYS A 11 -14.49 -5.06 -22.03
CA LYS A 11 -15.83 -4.54 -21.75
C LYS A 11 -16.85 -5.51 -22.33
N LYS A 12 -17.74 -6.02 -21.48
CA LYS A 12 -18.89 -6.82 -21.93
C LYS A 12 -19.74 -6.01 -22.92
N THR A 13 -20.17 -6.65 -24.00
CA THR A 13 -21.14 -6.08 -24.95
C THR A 13 -22.46 -6.84 -24.87
N VAL A 14 -22.40 -8.18 -24.78
CA VAL A 14 -23.56 -9.06 -24.59
C VAL A 14 -23.24 -10.08 -23.49
N TYR A 15 -24.06 -10.12 -22.44
CA TYR A 15 -23.85 -11.03 -21.31
C TYR A 15 -23.82 -12.50 -21.77
N GLY A 16 -22.82 -13.25 -21.34
CA GLY A 16 -22.65 -14.67 -21.67
C GLY A 16 -22.25 -14.99 -23.12
N ARG A 17 -22.12 -13.98 -24.00
CA ARG A 17 -21.87 -14.19 -25.43
C ARG A 17 -20.69 -13.38 -25.98
N GLU A 18 -20.56 -12.10 -25.62
CA GLU A 18 -19.62 -11.20 -26.28
C GLU A 18 -18.97 -10.20 -25.31
N ALA A 19 -17.66 -10.03 -25.49
CA ALA A 19 -16.88 -8.99 -24.85
C ALA A 19 -15.90 -8.37 -25.85
N ARG A 20 -15.69 -7.07 -25.73
CA ARG A 20 -14.72 -6.33 -26.52
C ARG A 20 -13.44 -6.14 -25.72
N ILE A 21 -12.31 -6.59 -26.27
CA ILE A 21 -10.99 -6.23 -25.76
C ILE A 21 -10.70 -4.78 -26.18
N LEU A 22 -10.49 -3.90 -25.20
CA LEU A 22 -10.20 -2.48 -25.44
C LEU A 22 -8.72 -2.25 -25.78
N GLY A 23 -7.83 -3.11 -25.29
CA GLY A 23 -6.42 -3.12 -25.67
C GLY A 23 -5.60 -4.14 -24.87
N PRO A 24 -4.68 -4.88 -25.52
CA PRO A 24 -3.76 -5.76 -24.82
C PRO A 24 -2.66 -4.96 -24.11
N LYS A 25 -2.20 -5.47 -22.96
CA LYS A 25 -0.97 -4.98 -22.33
C LYS A 25 0.23 -5.38 -23.19
N LYS A 26 1.24 -4.50 -23.29
CA LYS A 26 2.49 -4.81 -24.01
C LYS A 26 3.31 -5.91 -23.32
N ASN A 27 3.25 -5.96 -21.99
CA ASN A 27 3.92 -6.96 -21.18
C ASN A 27 3.07 -7.30 -19.96
N LEU A 28 3.18 -8.54 -19.47
CA LEU A 28 2.71 -8.97 -18.16
C LEU A 28 3.89 -9.17 -17.21
N TRP A 29 3.58 -9.26 -15.92
CA TRP A 29 4.57 -9.48 -14.86
C TRP A 29 3.98 -10.45 -13.84
N VAL A 30 4.73 -11.50 -13.50
CA VAL A 30 4.23 -12.60 -12.66
C VAL A 30 5.15 -12.90 -11.48
N ALA A 31 4.55 -13.13 -10.31
CA ALA A 31 5.18 -13.74 -9.15
C ALA A 31 4.83 -15.24 -9.08
N SER A 32 5.70 -16.04 -8.51
CA SER A 32 5.43 -17.45 -8.21
C SER A 32 5.75 -17.79 -6.76
N CYS A 33 5.13 -18.88 -6.29
CA CYS A 33 5.48 -19.57 -5.06
C CYS A 33 5.56 -21.06 -5.43
N PRO A 34 6.72 -21.73 -5.28
CA PRO A 34 8.00 -21.16 -4.83
C PRO A 34 8.59 -20.15 -5.84
N VAL A 35 9.46 -19.23 -5.39
CA VAL A 35 9.98 -18.10 -6.20
C VAL A 35 10.87 -18.56 -7.36
N GLU A 36 11.51 -19.71 -7.20
CA GLU A 36 12.40 -20.35 -8.18
C GLU A 36 11.66 -20.79 -9.45
N LYS A 37 10.33 -20.96 -9.36
CA LYS A 37 9.49 -21.34 -10.50
C LYS A 37 9.03 -20.13 -11.35
N SER A 38 9.46 -18.91 -11.01
CA SER A 38 8.97 -17.67 -11.63
C SER A 38 9.19 -17.65 -13.14
N ARG A 39 10.36 -18.11 -13.62
CA ARG A 39 10.66 -18.20 -15.06
C ARG A 39 9.76 -19.20 -15.78
N THR A 40 9.53 -20.38 -15.19
CA THR A 40 8.63 -21.39 -15.76
C THR A 40 7.21 -20.86 -15.85
N VAL A 41 6.73 -20.21 -14.78
CA VAL A 41 5.41 -19.58 -14.75
C VAL A 41 5.30 -18.46 -15.78
N ALA A 42 6.32 -17.61 -15.92
CA ALA A 42 6.32 -16.53 -16.90
C ALA A 42 6.26 -17.06 -18.34
N CYS A 43 6.99 -18.14 -18.65
CA CYS A 43 6.88 -18.82 -19.94
C CYS A 43 5.46 -19.34 -20.19
N LEU A 44 4.87 -20.02 -19.21
CA LEU A 44 3.49 -20.52 -19.30
C LEU A 44 2.47 -19.38 -19.50
N MET A 45 2.58 -18.29 -18.74
CA MET A 45 1.69 -17.14 -18.89
C MET A 45 1.85 -16.48 -20.26
N SER A 46 3.08 -16.40 -20.78
CA SER A 46 3.33 -15.87 -22.13
C SER A 46 2.64 -16.73 -23.19
N LEU A 47 2.71 -18.06 -23.07
CA LEU A 47 2.04 -18.98 -23.98
C LEU A 47 0.52 -18.90 -23.87
N LEU A 48 -0.02 -18.78 -22.64
CA LEU A 48 -1.47 -18.76 -22.41
C LEU A 48 -2.14 -17.48 -22.90
N PHE A 49 -1.47 -16.33 -22.76
CA PHE A 49 -2.05 -15.03 -23.08
C PHE A 49 -1.54 -14.44 -24.40
N ASP A 50 -0.53 -15.06 -25.03
CA ASP A 50 0.16 -14.50 -26.20
C ASP A 50 0.66 -13.06 -25.94
N ILE A 51 1.15 -12.82 -24.71
CA ILE A 51 1.71 -11.54 -24.27
C ILE A 51 3.06 -11.81 -23.59
N PRO A 52 4.15 -11.11 -23.97
CA PRO A 52 5.42 -11.24 -23.30
C PRO A 52 5.28 -11.05 -21.78
N THR A 53 5.68 -12.07 -21.01
CA THR A 53 5.54 -12.05 -19.55
C THR A 53 6.92 -12.07 -18.89
N GLY A 54 7.21 -11.02 -18.12
CA GLY A 54 8.37 -10.96 -17.24
C GLY A 54 8.07 -11.50 -15.84
N THR A 55 9.09 -11.51 -14.97
CA THR A 55 8.96 -11.94 -13.57
C THR A 55 9.06 -10.74 -12.63
N VAL A 56 8.36 -10.83 -11.51
CA VAL A 56 8.64 -10.02 -10.32
C VAL A 56 9.21 -10.91 -9.22
N PRO A 57 9.96 -10.37 -8.24
CA PRO A 57 10.69 -11.18 -7.26
C PRO A 57 9.80 -12.16 -6.47
N ASN A 58 8.67 -11.69 -5.96
CA ASN A 58 7.79 -12.49 -5.09
C ASN A 58 6.39 -11.88 -4.95
N PHE A 59 5.50 -12.56 -4.21
CA PHE A 59 4.14 -12.10 -3.95
C PHE A 59 4.08 -10.86 -3.08
N LEU A 60 4.93 -10.73 -2.05
CA LEU A 60 4.97 -9.51 -1.23
C LEU A 60 5.32 -8.26 -2.04
N THR A 61 6.11 -8.39 -3.11
CA THR A 61 6.33 -7.31 -4.07
C THR A 61 5.02 -6.86 -4.73
N LEU A 62 4.14 -7.80 -5.11
CA LEU A 62 2.83 -7.46 -5.69
C LEU A 62 1.94 -6.78 -4.66
N THR A 63 1.84 -7.35 -3.46
CA THR A 63 1.02 -6.83 -2.36
C THR A 63 1.44 -5.42 -1.94
N LEU A 64 2.74 -5.19 -1.80
CA LEU A 64 3.28 -3.93 -1.29
C LEU A 64 3.59 -2.92 -2.40
N THR A 65 3.34 -3.20 -3.69
CA THR A 65 3.50 -2.19 -4.74
C THR A 65 2.51 -1.03 -4.48
N PRO A 66 2.96 0.20 -4.20
CA PRO A 66 2.05 1.32 -3.93
C PRO A 66 1.20 1.58 -5.17
N SER A 67 -0.11 1.44 -5.09
CA SER A 67 -1.01 1.53 -6.25
C SER A 67 -2.37 2.07 -5.83
N ASN A 68 -3.44 1.66 -6.50
CA ASN A 68 -4.82 2.07 -6.19
C ASN A 68 -5.18 1.91 -4.72
N GLN A 69 -4.60 0.90 -4.05
CA GLN A 69 -4.75 0.65 -2.61
C GLN A 69 -4.46 1.86 -1.71
N ILE A 70 -3.60 2.79 -2.13
CA ILE A 70 -3.35 4.05 -1.40
C ILE A 70 -3.82 5.28 -2.18
N ILE A 71 -3.82 5.22 -3.51
CA ILE A 71 -4.20 6.36 -4.38
C ILE A 71 -5.68 6.66 -4.24
N HIS A 72 -6.54 5.65 -4.37
CA HIS A 72 -7.97 5.85 -4.35
C HIS A 72 -8.46 6.37 -3.00
N PRO A 73 -8.05 5.80 -1.84
CA PRO A 73 -8.47 6.33 -0.55
C PRO A 73 -8.05 7.79 -0.33
N ALA A 74 -6.78 8.12 -0.58
CA ALA A 74 -6.29 9.49 -0.40
C ALA A 74 -7.02 10.49 -1.31
N ARG A 75 -7.24 10.10 -2.57
CA ARG A 75 -7.90 10.97 -3.54
C ARG A 75 -9.38 11.16 -3.21
N TYR A 76 -10.09 10.09 -2.90
CA TYR A 76 -11.51 10.17 -2.59
C TYR A 76 -11.77 10.96 -1.31
N TYR A 77 -10.92 10.77 -0.30
CA TYR A 77 -10.89 11.61 0.90
C TYR A 77 -10.64 13.08 0.54
N GLY A 78 -9.64 13.38 -0.29
CA GLY A 78 -9.33 14.75 -0.68
C GLY A 78 -10.53 15.49 -1.29
N ILE A 79 -11.33 14.79 -2.11
CA ILE A 79 -12.52 15.36 -2.75
C ILE A 79 -13.70 15.50 -1.77
N PHE A 80 -13.93 14.50 -0.92
CA PHE A 80 -15.19 14.36 -0.18
C PHE A 80 -15.05 14.34 1.34
N ASN A 81 -13.91 14.70 1.94
CA ASN A 81 -13.70 14.57 3.40
C ASN A 81 -14.73 15.32 4.26
N GLU A 82 -15.30 16.41 3.76
CA GLU A 82 -16.35 17.21 4.42
C GLU A 82 -17.78 16.72 4.14
N TRP A 83 -17.95 15.62 3.39
CA TRP A 83 -19.27 15.09 3.10
C TRP A 83 -19.93 14.55 4.37
N ASP A 84 -21.15 15.01 4.63
CA ASP A 84 -21.94 14.68 5.81
C ASP A 84 -22.93 13.51 5.57
N GLY A 85 -22.84 12.86 4.41
CA GLY A 85 -23.78 11.84 3.95
C GLY A 85 -25.04 12.39 3.28
N ARG A 86 -25.21 13.72 3.20
CA ARG A 86 -26.45 14.36 2.71
C ARG A 86 -26.20 15.39 1.61
N ARG A 87 -25.08 16.11 1.65
CA ARG A 87 -24.75 17.14 0.64
C ARG A 87 -24.82 16.55 -0.77
N VAL A 88 -25.57 17.23 -1.62
CA VAL A 88 -25.64 17.00 -3.07
C VAL A 88 -24.73 18.02 -3.74
N TYR A 89 -23.81 17.54 -4.57
CA TYR A 89 -22.86 18.39 -5.29
C TYR A 89 -23.40 18.75 -6.67
N GLY A 90 -23.20 20.02 -7.05
CA GLY A 90 -23.33 20.48 -8.43
C GLY A 90 -22.21 19.93 -9.31
N ARG A 91 -22.41 19.99 -10.63
CA ARG A 91 -21.44 19.46 -11.61
C ARG A 91 -20.08 20.15 -11.53
N ASP A 92 -20.05 21.46 -11.31
CA ASP A 92 -18.83 22.26 -11.31
C ASP A 92 -18.10 22.25 -9.96
N GLU A 93 -18.68 21.62 -8.93
CA GLU A 93 -18.06 21.43 -7.62
C GLU A 93 -17.20 20.16 -7.55
N ILE A 94 -17.36 19.24 -8.53
CA ILE A 94 -16.65 17.95 -8.53
C ILE A 94 -15.43 18.03 -9.45
N PRO A 95 -14.22 17.74 -8.94
CA PRO A 95 -13.07 17.47 -9.79
C PRO A 95 -13.29 16.12 -10.50
N TRP A 96 -13.71 16.18 -11.76
CA TRP A 96 -14.11 15.01 -12.54
C TRP A 96 -12.94 14.12 -12.90
N GLY A 97 -11.73 14.66 -13.04
CA GLY A 97 -10.52 13.88 -13.24
C GLY A 97 -10.06 13.24 -11.93
N LEU A 98 -10.31 11.94 -11.77
CA LEU A 98 -9.94 11.22 -10.54
C LEU A 98 -8.45 11.43 -10.22
N TYR A 99 -7.59 11.27 -11.23
CA TYR A 99 -6.15 11.48 -11.07
C TYR A 99 -5.65 12.81 -11.64
N SER A 100 -6.23 13.28 -12.75
CA SER A 100 -5.73 14.46 -13.47
C SER A 100 -6.01 15.76 -12.74
N ASP A 101 -7.00 15.79 -11.85
CA ASP A 101 -7.38 16.97 -11.07
C ASP A 101 -6.86 16.87 -9.63
N MET A 102 -5.76 16.14 -9.41
CA MET A 102 -5.15 15.92 -8.09
C MET A 102 -4.86 17.25 -7.38
N ASP A 103 -5.47 17.44 -6.20
CA ASP A 103 -5.22 18.61 -5.34
C ASP A 103 -4.11 18.35 -4.31
N ASP A 104 -3.70 19.43 -3.62
CA ASP A 104 -2.61 19.38 -2.65
C ASP A 104 -2.97 18.55 -1.40
N LEU A 105 -4.24 18.54 -0.99
CA LEU A 105 -4.70 17.74 0.15
C LEU A 105 -4.58 16.24 -0.14
N SER A 106 -5.04 15.83 -1.33
CA SER A 106 -4.94 14.45 -1.82
C SER A 106 -3.48 14.03 -1.94
N ALA A 107 -2.64 14.88 -2.53
CA ALA A 107 -1.21 14.59 -2.68
C ALA A 107 -0.50 14.47 -1.33
N MET A 108 -0.83 15.32 -0.35
CA MET A 108 -0.30 15.24 1.02
C MET A 108 -0.67 13.91 1.70
N TRP A 109 -1.95 13.51 1.66
CA TRP A 109 -2.36 12.23 2.25
C TRP A 109 -1.72 11.04 1.56
N LEU A 110 -1.63 11.10 0.23
CA LEU A 110 -1.01 10.06 -0.58
C LEU A 110 0.49 9.89 -0.27
N ASP A 111 1.20 11.00 -0.08
CA ASP A 111 2.60 10.99 0.34
C ASP A 111 2.78 10.34 1.73
N ARG A 112 1.91 10.67 2.70
CA ARG A 112 1.94 10.03 4.04
C ARG A 112 1.70 8.52 3.98
N LEU A 113 0.72 8.08 3.18
CA LEU A 113 0.45 6.65 2.99
C LEU A 113 1.63 5.93 2.34
N ASP A 114 2.27 6.56 1.34
CA ASP A 114 3.46 5.99 0.70
C ASP A 114 4.64 5.89 1.68
N GLN A 115 4.87 6.92 2.50
CA GLN A 115 5.91 6.90 3.54
C GLN A 115 5.71 5.74 4.54
N GLU A 116 4.46 5.51 4.98
CA GLU A 116 4.13 4.39 5.87
C GLU A 116 4.33 3.02 5.20
N LEU A 117 3.94 2.89 3.94
CA LEU A 117 4.21 1.69 3.14
C LEU A 117 5.72 1.46 2.98
N GLN A 118 6.49 2.51 2.72
CA GLN A 118 7.95 2.40 2.66
C GLN A 118 8.52 2.02 4.04
N ALA A 119 8.00 2.55 5.15
CA ALA A 119 8.44 2.15 6.49
C ALA A 119 8.20 0.66 6.75
N VAL A 120 7.04 0.12 6.33
CA VAL A 120 6.74 -1.32 6.36
C VAL A 120 7.76 -2.12 5.54
N LYS A 121 8.06 -1.70 4.31
CA LYS A 121 9.09 -2.32 3.45
C LYS A 121 10.45 -2.36 4.16
N HIS A 122 10.92 -1.23 4.70
CA HIS A 122 12.22 -1.16 5.36
C HIS A 122 12.27 -2.05 6.61
N ARG A 123 11.17 -2.10 7.38
CA ARG A 123 11.08 -2.97 8.56
C ARG A 123 11.14 -4.44 8.18
N LEU A 124 10.45 -4.86 7.11
CA LEU A 124 10.55 -6.23 6.57
C LEU A 124 11.98 -6.59 6.18
N LEU A 125 12.67 -5.72 5.42
CA LEU A 125 14.06 -5.95 5.01
C LEU A 125 15.02 -6.02 6.19
N GLY A 126 14.76 -5.29 7.27
CA GLY A 126 15.53 -5.38 8.51
C GLY A 126 15.40 -6.73 9.22
N HIS A 127 14.23 -7.35 9.16
CA HIS A 127 14.00 -8.70 9.72
C HIS A 127 14.44 -9.82 8.76
N PHE A 128 14.28 -9.62 7.45
CA PHE A 128 14.54 -10.61 6.41
C PHE A 128 15.37 -10.01 5.27
N PRO A 129 16.70 -9.88 5.43
CA PRO A 129 17.56 -9.28 4.41
C PRO A 129 17.59 -10.03 3.07
N ALA A 130 17.21 -11.32 3.06
CA ALA A 130 17.10 -12.15 1.86
C ALA A 130 15.80 -11.91 1.06
N LEU A 131 14.83 -11.17 1.61
CA LEU A 131 13.61 -10.82 0.90
C LEU A 131 13.92 -9.75 -0.14
N ASP A 132 13.55 -10.00 -1.40
CA ASP A 132 13.69 -9.00 -2.46
C ASP A 132 12.40 -8.17 -2.57
N LEU A 133 12.47 -6.92 -2.09
CA LEU A 133 11.42 -5.89 -2.28
C LEU A 133 11.92 -4.72 -3.15
N SER A 134 12.91 -4.96 -4.02
CA SER A 134 13.54 -3.92 -4.84
C SER A 134 12.57 -3.21 -5.79
N LEU A 135 11.48 -3.87 -6.19
CA LEU A 135 10.44 -3.29 -7.04
C LEU A 135 9.33 -2.56 -6.27
N VAL A 136 9.35 -2.60 -4.93
CA VAL A 136 8.47 -1.77 -4.09
C VAL A 136 9.07 -0.37 -4.01
N LEU A 137 8.92 0.41 -5.08
CA LEU A 137 9.44 1.78 -5.18
C LEU A 137 8.53 2.78 -4.46
N PRO A 138 9.04 3.94 -4.02
CA PRO A 138 8.20 5.09 -3.68
C PRO A 138 7.21 5.39 -4.80
N LEU A 139 6.00 5.83 -4.46
CA LEU A 139 4.88 5.92 -5.38
C LEU A 139 5.19 6.78 -6.62
N GLY A 140 5.80 7.94 -6.42
CA GLY A 140 6.17 8.84 -7.52
C GLY A 140 7.12 8.16 -8.52
N GLU A 141 8.18 7.52 -8.02
CA GLU A 141 9.14 6.77 -8.83
C GLU A 141 8.48 5.60 -9.56
N ARG A 142 7.58 4.87 -8.88
CA ARG A 142 6.82 3.78 -9.48
C ARG A 142 5.95 4.27 -10.63
N VAL A 143 5.21 5.37 -10.46
CA VAL A 143 4.36 5.95 -11.52
C VAL A 143 5.24 6.39 -12.70
N ILE A 144 6.35 7.09 -12.45
CA ILE A 144 7.28 7.51 -13.50
C ILE A 144 7.84 6.29 -14.25
N ARG A 145 8.24 5.23 -13.53
CA ARG A 145 8.74 3.99 -14.15
C ARG A 145 7.69 3.30 -15.01
N GLN A 146 6.42 3.31 -14.59
CA GLN A 146 5.32 2.66 -15.30
C GLN A 146 4.88 3.43 -16.56
N TYR A 147 4.78 4.77 -16.46
CA TYR A 147 4.20 5.61 -17.51
C TYR A 147 5.24 6.34 -18.36
N GLY A 148 6.49 6.44 -17.89
CA GLY A 148 7.62 6.93 -18.68
C GLY A 148 7.41 8.34 -19.23
N SER A 149 7.31 8.45 -20.56
CA SER A 149 7.10 9.70 -21.28
C SER A 149 5.68 10.27 -21.15
N ASP A 150 4.72 9.46 -20.68
CA ASP A 150 3.35 9.94 -20.47
C ASP A 150 3.26 10.90 -19.26
N VAL A 151 4.26 10.91 -18.38
CA VAL A 151 4.40 11.86 -17.27
C VAL A 151 5.30 13.02 -17.70
N SER A 152 4.71 14.17 -18.01
CA SER A 152 5.47 15.33 -18.53
C SER A 152 6.05 16.25 -17.44
N ASP A 153 5.51 16.22 -16.22
CA ASP A 153 6.01 16.99 -15.09
C ASP A 153 6.26 16.07 -13.88
N ARG A 154 7.50 16.06 -13.40
CA ARG A 154 7.99 15.18 -12.32
C ARG A 154 8.41 15.97 -11.08
N SER A 155 8.05 17.25 -11.00
CA SER A 155 8.48 18.19 -9.95
C SER A 155 7.93 17.86 -8.56
N SER A 156 6.77 17.19 -8.48
CA SER A 156 6.13 16.79 -7.24
C SER A 156 5.20 15.60 -7.47
N LEU A 157 4.78 14.92 -6.40
CA LEU A 157 3.81 13.82 -6.48
C LEU A 157 2.51 14.26 -7.15
N LYS A 158 1.98 15.43 -6.80
CA LYS A 158 0.81 16.02 -7.48
C LYS A 158 1.04 16.15 -8.99
N MET A 159 2.13 16.79 -9.40
CA MET A 159 2.40 17.01 -10.82
C MET A 159 2.65 15.72 -11.59
N ILE A 160 3.20 14.68 -10.95
CA ILE A 160 3.31 13.35 -11.54
C ILE A 160 1.94 12.81 -11.94
N PHE A 161 0.90 13.00 -11.11
CA PHE A 161 -0.46 12.54 -11.41
C PHE A 161 -1.17 13.44 -12.42
N VAL A 162 -1.12 14.76 -12.21
CA VAL A 162 -1.78 15.76 -13.08
C VAL A 162 -1.27 15.68 -14.52
N SER A 163 0.05 15.52 -14.69
CA SER A 163 0.70 15.52 -16.00
C SER A 163 0.72 14.17 -16.70
N ASN A 164 0.21 13.11 -16.07
CA ASN A 164 0.23 11.76 -16.63
C ASN A 164 -0.92 11.54 -17.63
N ARG A 165 -0.58 11.51 -18.92
CA ARG A 165 -1.54 11.25 -20.01
C ARG A 165 -2.26 9.90 -19.86
N GLY A 166 -1.60 8.91 -19.28
CA GLY A 166 -2.18 7.58 -19.05
C GLY A 166 -3.33 7.56 -18.04
N TYR A 167 -3.56 8.65 -17.31
CA TYR A 167 -4.69 8.80 -16.40
C TYR A 167 -5.85 9.64 -16.98
N GLN A 168 -5.70 10.21 -18.17
CA GLN A 168 -6.77 10.98 -18.79
C GLN A 168 -8.01 10.11 -19.01
N GLY A 169 -9.18 10.69 -18.73
CA GLY A 169 -10.48 10.02 -18.87
C GLY A 169 -10.87 9.10 -17.70
N CYS A 170 -10.04 8.97 -16.66
CA CYS A 170 -10.44 8.33 -15.42
C CYS A 170 -11.31 9.29 -14.59
N VAL A 171 -12.59 8.96 -14.45
CA VAL A 171 -13.58 9.85 -13.83
C VAL A 171 -13.78 9.54 -12.35
N THR A 172 -13.94 10.58 -11.52
CA THR A 172 -14.32 10.46 -10.11
C THR A 172 -15.67 9.75 -9.97
N PRO A 173 -15.74 8.60 -9.26
CA PRO A 173 -17.00 7.87 -9.07
C PRO A 173 -18.02 8.66 -8.26
N THR A 174 -19.19 8.88 -8.86
CA THR A 174 -20.34 9.55 -8.25
C THR A 174 -21.64 8.89 -8.68
N LYS A 175 -22.67 8.97 -7.83
CA LYS A 175 -24.05 8.62 -8.16
C LYS A 175 -24.76 9.86 -8.67
N CYS A 176 -25.25 9.82 -9.90
CA CYS A 176 -26.04 10.90 -10.47
C CYS A 176 -27.48 10.82 -9.96
N LEU A 177 -27.98 11.92 -9.38
CA LEU A 177 -29.36 12.06 -8.94
C LEU A 177 -30.20 12.64 -10.09
N HIS A 178 -31.35 12.03 -10.34
CA HIS A 178 -32.30 12.48 -11.36
C HIS A 178 -33.66 12.75 -10.73
N ASP A 179 -34.43 13.68 -11.30
CA ASP A 179 -35.86 13.81 -11.01
C ASP A 179 -36.69 12.74 -11.73
N GLY A 180 -38.01 12.73 -11.49
CA GLY A 180 -38.94 11.80 -12.13
C GLY A 180 -39.06 11.96 -13.66
N ALA A 181 -38.54 13.05 -14.23
CA ALA A 181 -38.49 13.30 -15.66
C ALA A 181 -37.09 13.02 -16.27
N GLY A 182 -36.13 12.56 -15.46
CA GLY A 182 -34.77 12.22 -15.88
C GLY A 182 -33.77 13.38 -15.87
N LYS A 183 -34.15 14.58 -15.41
CA LYS A 183 -33.23 15.72 -15.30
C LYS A 183 -32.25 15.52 -14.15
N VAL A 184 -30.97 15.80 -14.39
CA VAL A 184 -29.93 15.73 -13.36
C VAL A 184 -30.17 16.81 -12.30
N LEU A 185 -30.28 16.39 -11.05
CA LEU A 185 -30.42 17.26 -9.87
C LEU A 185 -29.08 17.52 -9.17
N GLY A 186 -28.10 16.64 -9.36
CA GLY A 186 -26.77 16.74 -8.78
C GLY A 186 -26.13 15.37 -8.61
N TYR A 187 -25.08 15.33 -7.80
CA TYR A 187 -24.24 14.14 -7.64
C TYR A 187 -23.97 13.86 -6.16
N LEU A 188 -23.92 12.58 -5.82
CA LEU A 188 -23.49 12.08 -4.51
C LEU A 188 -22.19 11.27 -4.67
N PRO A 189 -21.33 11.21 -3.64
CA PRO A 189 -20.25 10.23 -3.60
C PRO A 189 -20.77 8.80 -3.81
N ASP A 190 -20.11 8.04 -4.68
CA ASP A 190 -20.37 6.62 -4.90
C ASP A 190 -19.58 5.74 -3.92
N VAL A 191 -20.10 5.62 -2.70
CA VAL A 191 -19.53 4.81 -1.62
C VAL A 191 -19.68 3.29 -1.84
N ASP A 192 -20.44 2.89 -2.86
CA ASP A 192 -20.57 1.48 -3.29
C ASP A 192 -19.58 1.12 -4.40
N SER A 193 -18.76 2.09 -4.84
CA SER A 193 -17.74 1.85 -5.85
C SER A 193 -16.63 0.94 -5.34
N ARG A 194 -15.89 0.36 -6.28
CA ARG A 194 -14.69 -0.46 -5.98
C ARG A 194 -13.62 0.29 -5.17
N LEU A 195 -13.61 1.63 -5.22
CA LEU A 195 -12.67 2.45 -4.44
C LEU A 195 -12.83 2.22 -2.93
N PHE A 196 -14.03 1.85 -2.48
CA PHE A 196 -14.30 1.46 -1.10
C PHE A 196 -14.15 -0.04 -0.91
N TRP A 197 -14.83 -0.83 -1.73
CA TRP A 197 -15.00 -2.26 -1.48
C TRP A 197 -13.84 -3.15 -1.95
N GLU A 198 -12.95 -2.65 -2.80
CA GLU A 198 -11.68 -3.31 -3.13
C GLU A 198 -10.55 -2.70 -2.29
N ASP A 199 -10.29 -1.38 -2.41
CA ASP A 199 -9.06 -0.78 -1.90
C ASP A 199 -8.99 -0.67 -0.37
N ILE A 200 -10.12 -0.64 0.36
CA ILE A 200 -10.11 -0.61 1.82
C ILE A 200 -9.87 -2.01 2.42
N PRO A 201 -10.74 -3.02 2.24
CA PRO A 201 -10.54 -4.35 2.82
C PRO A 201 -9.41 -5.16 2.16
N TYR A 202 -9.11 -4.96 0.87
CA TYR A 202 -8.09 -5.71 0.15
C TYR A 202 -6.81 -4.90 -0.15
N GLY A 203 -6.78 -3.63 0.23
CA GLY A 203 -5.59 -2.76 0.15
C GLY A 203 -5.14 -2.29 1.54
N LEU A 204 -5.75 -1.21 2.05
CA LEU A 204 -5.32 -0.58 3.30
C LEU A 204 -5.37 -1.52 4.52
N CYS A 205 -6.39 -2.37 4.64
CA CYS A 205 -6.45 -3.34 5.75
C CYS A 205 -5.32 -4.38 5.66
N VAL A 206 -4.87 -4.73 4.45
CA VAL A 206 -3.71 -5.62 4.25
C VAL A 206 -2.44 -4.94 4.71
N LEU A 207 -2.22 -3.70 4.27
CA LEU A 207 -1.07 -2.89 4.71
C LEU A 207 -1.07 -2.70 6.23
N LYS A 208 -2.24 -2.42 6.83
CA LYS A 208 -2.40 -2.29 8.28
C LYS A 208 -2.04 -3.57 9.02
N GLY A 209 -2.56 -4.71 8.56
CA GLY A 209 -2.27 -6.01 9.19
C GLY A 209 -0.79 -6.36 9.15
N ILE A 210 -0.12 -6.10 8.02
CA ILE A 210 1.33 -6.28 7.90
C ILE A 210 2.07 -5.34 8.85
N ALA A 211 1.67 -4.06 8.90
CA ALA A 211 2.29 -3.06 9.78
C ALA A 211 2.18 -3.43 11.27
N GLU A 212 1.01 -3.93 11.70
CA GLU A 212 0.80 -4.40 13.08
C GLU A 212 1.73 -5.56 13.45
N MET A 213 1.88 -6.56 12.56
CA MET A 213 2.80 -7.68 12.77
C MET A 213 4.26 -7.22 12.92
N LEU A 214 4.62 -6.09 12.30
CA LEU A 214 5.98 -5.51 12.33
C LEU A 214 6.17 -4.47 13.44
N GLY A 215 5.10 -4.11 14.16
CA GLY A 215 5.11 -3.01 15.13
C GLY A 215 5.35 -1.63 14.49
N VAL A 216 4.94 -1.43 13.24
CA VAL A 216 5.07 -0.14 12.53
C VAL A 216 3.81 0.70 12.73
N SER A 217 3.99 1.93 13.23
CA SER A 217 2.89 2.89 13.37
C SER A 217 2.44 3.39 12.00
N THR A 218 1.12 3.47 11.81
CA THR A 218 0.49 3.77 10.51
C THR A 218 -0.70 4.75 10.65
N PRO A 219 -0.50 5.94 11.25
CA PRO A 219 -1.58 6.90 11.49
C PRO A 219 -2.30 7.38 10.22
N ALA A 220 -1.62 7.43 9.07
CA ALA A 220 -2.25 7.82 7.81
C ALA A 220 -3.14 6.71 7.25
N VAL A 221 -2.69 5.44 7.30
CA VAL A 221 -3.54 4.29 6.98
C VAL A 221 -4.74 4.24 7.92
N ASP A 222 -4.54 4.47 9.22
CA ASP A 222 -5.63 4.51 10.21
C ASP A 222 -6.65 5.58 9.83
N ALA A 223 -6.23 6.83 9.63
CA ALA A 223 -7.12 7.93 9.27
C ALA A 223 -7.93 7.65 7.98
N MET A 224 -7.29 7.02 6.97
CA MET A 224 -7.99 6.66 5.74
C MET A 224 -9.01 5.55 5.97
N ILE A 225 -8.66 4.47 6.66
CA ILE A 225 -9.65 3.41 6.95
C ILE A 225 -10.79 3.97 7.80
N GLU A 226 -10.50 4.78 8.82
CA GLU A 226 -11.50 5.40 9.71
C GLU A 226 -12.49 6.27 8.95
N TRP A 227 -12.03 7.08 8.01
CA TRP A 227 -12.95 7.91 7.24
C TRP A 227 -13.80 7.07 6.27
N HIS A 228 -13.20 6.13 5.54
CA HIS A 228 -13.93 5.34 4.54
C HIS A 228 -14.95 4.40 5.18
N GLN A 229 -14.58 3.73 6.28
CA GLN A 229 -15.41 2.72 6.93
C GLN A 229 -16.75 3.30 7.44
N LYS A 230 -16.80 4.61 7.78
CA LYS A 230 -18.03 5.32 8.19
C LYS A 230 -19.16 5.18 7.18
N TRP A 231 -18.80 5.11 5.89
CA TRP A 231 -19.75 5.05 4.79
C TRP A 231 -20.04 3.61 4.32
N MET A 232 -19.31 2.63 4.84
CA MET A 232 -19.39 1.22 4.40
C MET A 232 -20.27 0.35 5.30
N GLY A 233 -20.74 0.87 6.44
CA GLY A 233 -21.48 0.07 7.43
C GLY A 233 -20.65 -1.09 8.02
N LYS A 234 -19.32 -1.00 7.96
CA LYS A 234 -18.35 -1.99 8.45
C LYS A 234 -17.31 -1.28 9.30
N GLN A 235 -16.82 -1.93 10.35
CA GLN A 235 -15.79 -1.36 11.22
C GLN A 235 -14.46 -2.14 11.10
N PHE A 236 -13.72 -1.96 10.00
CA PHE A 236 -12.44 -2.65 9.77
C PHE A 236 -11.32 -2.38 10.78
N ILE A 237 -11.22 -1.14 11.29
CA ILE A 237 -10.34 -0.81 12.43
C ILE A 237 -11.16 -0.28 13.60
N LEU A 238 -10.67 -0.53 14.81
CA LEU A 238 -11.21 -0.05 16.08
C LEU A 238 -10.07 0.55 16.89
N GLY A 239 -10.08 1.87 17.07
CA GLY A 239 -8.89 2.61 17.51
C GLY A 239 -7.79 2.49 16.44
N HIS A 240 -6.60 2.06 16.84
CA HIS A 240 -5.43 1.95 15.95
C HIS A 240 -5.10 0.50 15.55
N LYS A 241 -6.08 -0.41 15.63
CA LYS A 241 -5.89 -1.83 15.30
C LYS A 241 -6.99 -2.37 14.40
N LEU A 242 -6.66 -3.37 13.58
CA LEU A 242 -7.63 -4.19 12.86
C LEU A 242 -8.65 -4.76 13.86
N ASN A 243 -9.92 -4.63 13.50
CA ASN A 243 -11.02 -5.11 14.33
C ASN A 243 -11.17 -6.63 14.16
N PRO A 244 -10.99 -7.42 15.24
CA PRO A 244 -11.13 -8.88 15.17
C PRO A 244 -12.51 -9.35 14.69
N ALA A 245 -13.56 -8.55 14.89
CA ALA A 245 -14.91 -8.91 14.46
C ALA A 245 -15.10 -8.88 12.94
N THR A 246 -14.35 -8.04 12.22
CA THR A 246 -14.47 -7.85 10.77
C THR A 246 -13.22 -8.22 10.00
N VAL A 247 -12.13 -8.65 10.65
CA VAL A 247 -10.87 -9.00 9.98
C VAL A 247 -11.06 -10.08 8.90
N LYS A 248 -11.97 -11.03 9.14
CA LYS A 248 -12.34 -12.08 8.16
C LYS A 248 -12.99 -11.56 6.87
N ASP A 249 -13.49 -10.31 6.88
CA ASP A 249 -14.08 -9.64 5.72
C ASP A 249 -13.01 -8.87 4.91
N THR A 250 -11.73 -9.04 5.25
CA THR A 250 -10.58 -8.37 4.61
C THR A 250 -9.60 -9.40 4.06
N ALA A 251 -8.60 -8.96 3.31
CA ALA A 251 -7.46 -9.81 2.95
C ALA A 251 -6.23 -9.62 3.86
N ALA A 252 -6.41 -9.04 5.05
CA ALA A 252 -5.30 -8.86 5.98
C ALA A 252 -4.72 -10.22 6.41
N PRO A 253 -3.40 -10.33 6.67
CA PRO A 253 -2.77 -11.61 7.02
C PRO A 253 -3.48 -12.40 8.14
N PRO A 254 -3.96 -11.77 9.25
CA PRO A 254 -4.67 -12.49 10.30
C PRO A 254 -5.98 -13.15 9.84
N ALA A 255 -6.62 -12.66 8.77
CA ALA A 255 -7.83 -13.26 8.19
C ALA A 255 -7.57 -14.68 7.65
N TYR A 256 -6.32 -14.98 7.30
CA TYR A 256 -5.88 -16.27 6.76
C TYR A 256 -5.06 -17.09 7.77
N GLY A 257 -5.09 -16.72 9.05
CA GLY A 257 -4.36 -17.42 10.10
C GLY A 257 -2.85 -17.18 10.11
N MET A 258 -2.35 -16.18 9.37
CA MET A 258 -0.95 -15.76 9.47
C MET A 258 -0.75 -15.02 10.79
N SER A 259 0.01 -15.62 11.70
CA SER A 259 0.18 -15.12 13.07
C SER A 259 1.61 -14.71 13.39
N SER A 260 2.57 -15.07 12.53
CA SER A 260 3.98 -14.72 12.67
C SER A 260 4.54 -14.03 11.42
N LEU A 261 5.64 -13.30 11.59
CA LEU A 261 6.37 -12.72 10.45
C LEU A 261 6.90 -13.79 9.49
N VAL A 262 7.19 -15.00 9.98
CA VAL A 262 7.64 -16.11 9.14
C VAL A 262 6.52 -16.59 8.23
N ASP A 263 5.29 -16.71 8.74
CA ASP A 263 4.11 -17.07 7.92
C ASP A 263 3.97 -16.10 6.74
N LEU A 264 4.08 -14.79 7.04
CA LEU A 264 3.93 -13.71 6.06
C LEU A 264 4.96 -13.78 4.92
N VAL A 265 6.23 -14.08 5.23
CA VAL A 265 7.32 -14.05 4.23
C VAL A 265 7.59 -15.40 3.59
N SER A 266 7.07 -16.50 4.15
CA SER A 266 7.35 -17.87 3.71
C SER A 266 7.17 -18.07 2.20
N SER A 267 6.08 -17.57 1.63
CA SER A 267 5.78 -17.70 0.19
C SER A 267 6.60 -16.77 -0.72
N SER A 268 7.43 -15.91 -0.13
CA SER A 268 8.15 -14.83 -0.82
C SER A 268 9.67 -14.89 -0.66
N LEU A 269 10.17 -15.70 0.28
CA LEU A 269 11.60 -15.99 0.42
C LEU A 269 12.04 -17.10 -0.56
N PRO A 270 13.32 -17.10 -0.99
CA PRO A 270 13.92 -18.27 -1.63
C PRO A 270 13.89 -19.51 -0.73
N GLN A 271 13.71 -20.69 -1.31
CA GLN A 271 13.50 -21.94 -0.58
C GLN A 271 14.65 -22.28 0.39
N HIS A 272 15.89 -22.03 -0.01
CA HIS A 272 17.09 -22.24 0.84
C HIS A 272 17.11 -21.34 2.10
N HIS A 273 16.41 -20.21 2.08
CA HIS A 273 16.24 -19.35 3.26
C HIS A 273 15.01 -19.74 4.10
N GLN A 274 13.97 -20.31 3.48
CA GLN A 274 12.80 -20.82 4.22
C GLN A 274 13.19 -21.96 5.17
N GLU A 275 14.08 -22.84 4.74
CA GLU A 275 14.59 -23.98 5.52
C GLU A 275 15.40 -23.52 6.75
N GLN A 276 16.20 -22.46 6.60
CA GLN A 276 16.98 -21.87 7.71
C GLN A 276 16.09 -21.24 8.78
N HIS A 277 15.02 -20.54 8.39
CA HIS A 277 14.08 -19.94 9.33
C HIS A 277 13.19 -20.98 10.02
N THR A 278 12.84 -22.06 9.32
CA THR A 278 12.10 -23.19 9.91
C THR A 278 12.95 -23.92 10.94
N ALA A 279 14.26 -24.11 10.67
CA ALA A 279 15.19 -24.69 11.62
C ALA A 279 15.31 -23.84 12.89
N VAL A 280 15.43 -22.50 12.77
CA VAL A 280 15.50 -21.59 13.93
C VAL A 280 14.21 -21.59 14.76
N LEU A 281 13.04 -21.71 14.12
CA LEU A 281 11.75 -21.87 14.82
C LEU A 281 11.65 -23.21 15.55
N GLN A 282 12.13 -24.30 14.95
CA GLN A 282 12.17 -25.61 15.58
C GLN A 282 13.14 -25.64 16.77
N THR A 283 14.30 -24.99 16.68
CA THR A 283 15.25 -24.88 17.81
C THR A 283 14.63 -24.14 19.00
N ARG A 284 13.92 -23.02 18.75
CA ARG A 284 13.26 -22.23 19.81
C ARG A 284 12.10 -22.98 20.48
N LEU A 285 11.40 -23.85 19.76
CA LEU A 285 10.37 -24.73 20.34
C LEU A 285 10.98 -25.90 21.12
N SER A 286 12.17 -26.38 20.74
CA SER A 286 12.91 -27.41 21.48
C SER A 286 13.64 -26.88 22.72
N GLU A 287 13.92 -25.58 22.80
CA GLU A 287 14.66 -24.95 23.90
C GLU A 287 13.78 -24.41 25.05
N GLY A 288 12.45 -24.52 24.96
CA GLY A 288 11.56 -24.36 26.13
C GLY A 288 11.70 -23.05 26.91
N ILE A 289 11.93 -21.91 26.24
CA ILE A 289 11.91 -20.60 26.91
C ILE A 289 10.48 -20.04 26.81
N GLY A 290 9.72 -20.20 27.90
CA GLY A 290 8.40 -19.62 28.07
C GLY A 290 8.45 -18.09 28.06
N GLU A 291 7.49 -17.47 27.38
CA GLU A 291 7.25 -16.03 27.47
C GLU A 291 6.91 -15.66 28.92
N GLY A 292 7.75 -14.84 29.53
CA GLY A 292 7.44 -14.21 30.80
C GLY A 292 8.68 -13.88 31.62
N GLN A 293 9.28 -12.71 31.37
CA GLN A 293 9.72 -11.82 32.45
C GLN A 293 10.20 -10.47 31.90
N ALA A 294 9.59 -9.41 32.45
CA ALA A 294 10.01 -8.03 32.29
C ALA A 294 11.42 -7.85 32.87
N ILE A 295 12.33 -7.28 32.07
CA ILE A 295 13.65 -6.87 32.53
C ILE A 295 13.52 -5.55 33.31
N ASN A 296 13.52 -5.69 34.64
CA ASN A 296 13.80 -4.62 35.58
C ASN A 296 15.04 -5.02 36.38
N GLY A 297 16.12 -4.24 36.27
CA GLY A 297 17.36 -4.38 37.03
C GLY A 297 18.35 -3.35 36.49
N GLY A 298 18.78 -2.33 37.23
CA GLY A 298 19.22 -2.35 38.61
C GLY A 298 20.73 -2.10 38.58
N VAL A 299 21.14 -0.83 38.43
CA VAL A 299 22.56 -0.46 38.41
C VAL A 299 22.99 -0.15 39.83
N ALA A 300 23.77 -1.08 40.41
CA ALA A 300 24.49 -0.88 41.65
C ALA A 300 25.79 -0.10 41.40
N ALA A 301 26.05 0.86 42.28
CA ALA A 301 27.21 1.73 42.28
C ALA A 301 28.49 1.00 42.70
N MET A 302 29.62 1.32 42.04
CA MET A 302 30.94 1.32 42.66
C MET A 302 31.78 2.47 42.10
N SER A 303 32.28 3.28 43.03
CA SER A 303 33.16 4.42 42.87
C SER A 303 34.61 4.00 42.62
N VAL A 304 35.33 4.65 41.68
CA VAL A 304 36.75 4.97 41.85
C VAL A 304 37.07 6.31 41.14
N SER A 305 37.82 7.13 41.87
CA SER A 305 38.34 8.48 41.64
C SER A 305 39.15 8.72 40.36
N GLY A 306 39.12 9.96 39.85
CA GLY A 306 40.30 10.55 39.18
C GLY A 306 40.07 11.65 38.14
N ARG A 307 40.13 12.91 38.60
CA ARG A 307 40.59 14.15 37.90
C ARG A 307 39.90 14.63 36.62
N GLN A 308 39.24 15.79 36.74
CA GLN A 308 38.97 16.74 35.65
C GLN A 308 40.28 17.38 35.12
N PRO A 309 40.23 17.99 33.92
CA PRO A 309 40.17 19.45 33.90
C PRO A 309 39.05 20.03 33.02
N SER A 310 38.55 21.16 33.51
CA SER A 310 37.66 22.16 32.94
C SER A 310 38.19 22.84 31.68
N VAL A 311 37.33 23.21 30.73
CA VAL A 311 37.18 24.52 30.02
C VAL A 311 35.82 24.40 29.26
N GLY A 312 34.78 25.21 29.42
CA GLY A 312 34.67 26.67 29.29
C GLY A 312 34.13 27.01 27.89
N PHE A 313 32.80 27.17 27.74
CA PHE A 313 32.17 27.61 26.49
C PHE A 313 32.09 29.14 26.44
N PHE A 314 32.50 29.72 25.32
CA PHE A 314 32.14 31.07 24.88
C PHE A 314 31.67 30.98 23.42
N GLN A 315 30.60 31.70 23.09
CA GLN A 315 30.02 31.78 21.75
C GLN A 315 30.03 33.25 21.32
N GLU A 316 30.65 33.56 20.19
CA GLU A 316 30.46 34.83 19.49
C GLU A 316 30.72 34.66 17.99
N GLY A 317 29.84 35.23 17.17
CA GLY A 317 30.19 35.69 15.82
C GLY A 317 30.23 34.65 14.68
N GLY A 318 29.06 34.36 14.11
CA GLY A 318 28.85 34.38 12.65
C GLY A 318 29.70 33.46 11.74
N LYS A 319 29.02 32.42 11.24
CA LYS A 319 29.31 31.59 10.04
C LYS A 319 30.39 30.51 10.19
N ILE A 320 29.96 29.25 10.38
CA ILE A 320 30.65 28.09 9.82
C ILE A 320 29.65 27.12 9.18
N ARG A 321 29.98 26.71 7.95
CA ARG A 321 29.33 25.73 7.08
C ARG A 321 29.62 24.30 7.56
N ALA A 322 28.67 23.39 7.39
CA ALA A 322 28.86 21.96 7.62
C ALA A 322 29.39 21.21 6.37
N ARG A 323 30.47 20.44 6.57
CA ARG A 323 30.90 19.20 5.88
C ARG A 323 32.24 18.80 6.53
N LEU A 324 32.51 17.61 7.03
CA LEU A 324 31.83 16.30 7.08
C LEU A 324 31.74 15.86 8.55
#